data_AF-A0A979ER07-F1
#
_entry.id   AF-A0A979ER07-F1
#
_cell.length_a   1.000
_cell.length_b   1.000
_cell.length_c   1.000
_cell.angle_alpha   90.00
_cell.angle_beta   90.00
_cell.angle_gamma   90.00
#
_symmetry.space_group_name_H-M   'P 1'
#
loop_
_entity.id
_entity.type
_entity.pdbx_description
1 polymer ?
#
loop_
_entity_poly.entity_id
_entity_poly.type
_entity_poly.pdbx_seq_one_letter_code
_entity_poly.pdbx_strand_id
1 'polypeptide(L)'
;MEIRVFGLVLLLVLCAALPAESQNWEAFKKKHIYPSMDERRCTDTIKDKKINYGGICKKMNSFILARKDQVKAVCGAAGRAVRGNLRESNKPFSVVTCNLMQSNPCKYVGQKSTRCITIACEKGFPVHYERERPC
;
A
#
# COMPACT_ATOMS: atom_id res chain seq x y z
N MET A 1 -25.14 -28.27 35.60
CA MET A 1 -23.85 -28.13 34.91
C MET A 1 -24.10 -28.14 33.41
N GLU A 2 -24.25 -26.95 32.84
CA GLU A 2 -23.26 -26.32 31.95
C GLU A 2 -23.43 -26.61 30.44
N ILE A 3 -24.64 -26.94 29.98
CA ILE A 3 -24.99 -26.88 28.55
C ILE A 3 -25.20 -25.41 28.06
N ARG A 4 -24.85 -24.41 28.88
CA ARG A 4 -25.01 -22.97 28.56
C ARG A 4 -23.70 -22.21 28.36
N VAL A 5 -22.54 -22.87 28.41
CA VAL A 5 -21.23 -22.20 28.24
C VAL A 5 -20.63 -22.45 26.85
N PHE A 6 -20.98 -23.55 26.17
CA PHE A 6 -20.38 -23.90 24.88
C PHE A 6 -20.84 -23.03 23.69
N GLY A 7 -22.01 -22.38 23.78
CA GLY A 7 -22.50 -21.48 22.74
C GLY A 7 -21.85 -20.10 22.73
N LEU A 8 -21.27 -19.67 23.85
CA LEU A 8 -20.63 -18.35 23.98
C LEU A 8 -19.11 -18.39 23.74
N VAL A 9 -18.49 -19.56 23.84
CA VAL A 9 -17.04 -19.72 23.58
C VAL A 9 -16.74 -19.86 22.08
N LEU A 10 -17.72 -20.24 21.25
CA LEU A 10 -17.55 -20.30 19.79
C LEU A 10 -17.66 -18.94 19.07
N LEU A 11 -17.93 -17.85 19.80
CA LEU A 11 -18.14 -16.50 19.25
C LEU A 11 -16.89 -15.60 19.31
N LEU A 12 -15.73 -16.15 19.69
CA LEU A 12 -14.44 -15.44 19.71
C LEU A 12 -13.48 -15.87 18.60
N VAL A 13 -13.96 -16.59 17.58
CA VAL A 13 -13.16 -17.02 16.40
C VAL A 13 -13.59 -16.30 15.12
N LEU A 14 -14.04 -15.04 15.26
CA LEU A 14 -14.12 -14.09 14.14
C LEU A 14 -13.34 -12.81 14.49
N CYS A 15 -12.14 -12.97 15.06
CA CYS A 15 -11.11 -11.97 14.76
C CYS A 15 -10.78 -12.20 13.29
N ALA A 16 -11.49 -11.46 12.43
CA ALA A 16 -11.29 -11.45 11.01
C ALA A 16 -9.78 -11.38 10.75
N ALA A 17 -9.22 -12.51 10.32
CA ALA A 17 -8.14 -12.47 9.36
C ALA A 17 -8.74 -11.82 8.11
N LEU A 18 -8.96 -10.50 8.18
CA LEU A 18 -8.71 -9.66 7.02
C LEU A 18 -7.41 -10.21 6.46
N PRO A 19 -7.32 -10.51 5.15
CA PRO A 19 -6.02 -10.76 4.58
C PRO A 19 -5.20 -9.52 4.91
N ALA A 20 -4.39 -9.62 5.97
CA ALA A 20 -3.18 -8.88 6.12
C ALA A 20 -2.41 -9.37 4.91
N GLU A 21 -2.66 -8.71 3.78
CA GLU A 21 -1.83 -8.77 2.59
C GLU A 21 -0.43 -8.84 3.16
N SER A 22 0.23 -10.00 3.03
CA SER A 22 1.57 -10.17 3.56
C SER A 22 2.42 -9.17 2.78
N GLN A 23 2.61 -8.01 3.39
CA GLN A 23 3.09 -6.80 2.74
C GLN A 23 4.59 -6.81 2.92
N ASN A 24 5.29 -7.85 2.46
CA ASN A 24 6.74 -7.86 2.53
C ASN A 24 7.35 -6.87 1.53
N TRP A 25 8.67 -6.66 1.61
CA TRP A 25 9.38 -5.72 0.75
C TRP A 25 9.21 -5.98 -0.75
N GLU A 26 9.14 -7.24 -1.17
CA GLU A 26 8.93 -7.59 -2.59
C GLU A 26 7.53 -7.20 -3.06
N ALA A 27 6.51 -7.48 -2.25
CA ALA A 27 5.15 -7.04 -2.52
C ALA A 27 5.03 -5.52 -2.54
N PHE A 28 5.67 -4.81 -1.60
CA PHE A 28 5.69 -3.35 -1.59
C PHE A 28 6.33 -2.79 -2.87
N LYS A 29 7.54 -3.25 -3.24
CA LYS A 29 8.22 -2.81 -4.48
C LYS A 29 7.34 -3.00 -5.70
N LYS A 30 6.76 -4.19 -5.84
CA LYS A 30 5.88 -4.54 -6.94
C LYS A 30 4.68 -3.59 -7.04
N LYS A 31 4.07 -3.22 -5.91
CA LYS A 31 2.85 -2.41 -5.88
C LYS A 31 3.12 -0.90 -5.95
N HIS A 32 4.24 -0.45 -5.40
CA HIS A 32 4.43 0.98 -5.06
C HIS A 32 5.71 1.61 -5.58
N ILE A 33 6.64 0.88 -6.19
CA ILE A 33 7.89 1.47 -6.71
C ILE A 33 7.98 1.24 -8.22
N TYR A 34 7.91 2.33 -8.98
CA TYR A 34 8.12 2.29 -10.42
C TYR A 34 8.66 3.63 -10.92
N PRO A 35 10.00 3.79 -11.03
CA PRO A 35 10.64 5.06 -11.36
C PRO A 35 10.14 5.72 -12.65
N SER A 36 9.79 4.90 -13.65
CA SER A 36 9.33 5.32 -14.98
C SER A 36 7.81 5.22 -15.13
N MET A 37 7.05 5.27 -14.03
CA MET A 37 5.60 5.29 -14.09
C MET A 37 5.12 6.58 -14.77
N ASP A 38 4.06 6.47 -15.55
CA ASP A 38 3.38 7.57 -16.24
C ASP A 38 1.89 7.51 -15.89
N GLU A 39 1.28 8.65 -15.59
CA GLU A 39 -0.14 8.72 -15.20
C GLU A 39 -1.12 8.13 -16.23
N ARG A 40 -0.76 8.11 -17.53
CA ARG A 40 -1.58 7.54 -18.60
C ARG A 40 -1.54 6.01 -18.62
N ARG A 41 -0.61 5.39 -17.89
CA ARG A 41 -0.36 3.94 -17.89
C ARG A 41 -0.92 3.20 -16.67
N CYS A 42 -1.76 3.84 -15.87
CA CYS A 42 -2.31 3.25 -14.64
C CYS A 42 -3.00 1.91 -14.88
N THR A 43 -3.91 1.83 -15.86
CA THR A 43 -4.67 0.60 -16.15
C THR A 43 -3.75 -0.55 -16.53
N ASP A 44 -2.87 -0.35 -17.51
CA ASP A 44 -1.96 -1.40 -18.00
C ASP A 44 -0.95 -1.80 -16.94
N THR A 45 -0.36 -0.84 -16.25
CA THR A 45 0.66 -1.12 -15.22
C THR A 45 0.08 -1.93 -14.06
N ILE A 46 -1.13 -1.59 -13.57
CA ILE A 46 -1.79 -2.34 -12.49
C ILE A 46 -2.12 -3.76 -12.92
N LYS A 47 -2.55 -3.94 -14.18
CA LYS A 47 -2.84 -5.23 -14.79
C LYS A 47 -1.56 -6.07 -14.95
N ASP A 48 -0.53 -5.53 -15.58
CA ASP A 48 0.74 -6.22 -15.86
C ASP A 48 1.45 -6.62 -14.56
N LYS A 49 1.41 -5.74 -13.56
CA LYS A 49 1.94 -6.03 -12.23
C LYS A 49 1.00 -6.89 -11.40
N LYS A 50 -0.15 -7.37 -11.90
CA LYS A 50 -1.08 -8.24 -11.16
C LYS A 50 -1.34 -7.73 -9.74
N ILE A 51 -1.67 -6.43 -9.62
CA ILE A 51 -1.90 -5.76 -8.32
C ILE A 51 -3.34 -6.00 -7.83
N ASN A 52 -4.30 -6.13 -8.75
CA ASN A 52 -5.64 -6.60 -8.42
C ASN A 52 -5.55 -8.08 -8.00
N TYR A 53 -6.19 -8.42 -6.89
CA TYR A 53 -6.17 -9.77 -6.32
C TYR A 53 -7.57 -10.37 -6.32
N GLY A 54 -7.69 -11.66 -6.68
CA GLY A 54 -8.98 -12.37 -6.67
C GLY A 54 -10.07 -11.75 -7.55
N GLY A 55 -9.70 -11.02 -8.61
CA GLY A 55 -10.65 -10.30 -9.47
C GLY A 55 -11.15 -8.96 -8.90
N ILE A 56 -10.69 -8.56 -7.72
CA ILE A 56 -11.12 -7.31 -7.06
C ILE A 56 -10.17 -6.18 -7.47
N CYS A 57 -10.74 -5.09 -8.02
CA CYS A 57 -9.98 -3.87 -8.33
C CYS A 57 -9.61 -3.12 -7.05
N LYS A 58 -8.36 -2.68 -6.94
CA LYS A 58 -7.98 -1.72 -5.90
C LYS A 58 -8.69 -0.39 -6.15
N LYS A 59 -9.23 0.23 -5.10
CA LYS A 59 -9.82 1.58 -5.21
C LYS A 59 -8.77 2.63 -5.59
N MET A 60 -7.57 2.49 -5.03
CA MET A 60 -6.44 3.39 -5.25
C MET A 60 -5.14 2.59 -5.20
N ASN A 61 -4.17 2.95 -6.05
CA ASN A 61 -2.79 2.47 -5.95
C ASN A 61 -1.83 3.59 -6.32
N SER A 62 -0.85 3.87 -5.46
CA SER A 62 0.14 4.91 -5.70
C SER A 62 1.50 4.30 -6.05
N PHE A 63 2.12 4.83 -7.10
CA PHE A 63 3.48 4.49 -7.51
C PHE A 63 4.42 5.64 -7.20
N ILE A 64 5.48 5.34 -6.46
CA ILE A 64 6.57 6.26 -6.14
C ILE A 64 7.57 6.23 -7.30
N LEU A 65 7.80 7.38 -7.91
CA LEU A 65 8.75 7.57 -9.01
C LEU A 65 10.15 7.81 -8.45
N ALA A 66 10.70 6.80 -7.78
CA ALA A 66 12.05 6.86 -7.18
C ALA A 66 12.71 5.49 -7.13
N ARG A 67 14.04 5.46 -6.95
CA ARG A 67 14.78 4.21 -6.77
C ARG A 67 14.41 3.56 -5.44
N LYS A 68 14.40 2.22 -5.42
CA LYS A 68 14.04 1.42 -4.24
C LYS A 68 14.82 1.81 -2.98
N ASP A 69 16.10 2.17 -3.10
CA ASP A 69 16.94 2.51 -1.95
C ASP A 69 16.58 3.88 -1.36
N GLN A 70 16.10 4.82 -2.18
CA GLN A 70 15.59 6.11 -1.70
C GLN A 70 14.31 5.92 -0.89
N VAL A 71 13.41 5.03 -1.35
CA VAL A 71 12.18 4.70 -0.62
C VAL A 71 12.50 3.92 0.65
N LYS A 72 13.44 2.96 0.60
CA LYS A 72 13.88 2.21 1.78
C LYS A 72 14.48 3.12 2.86
N ALA A 73 15.21 4.17 2.48
CA ALA A 73 15.79 5.13 3.42
C ALA A 73 14.76 5.83 4.32
N VAL A 74 13.48 5.90 3.90
CA VAL A 74 12.37 6.44 4.72
C VAL A 74 12.15 5.60 5.99
N CYS A 75 12.50 4.31 5.97
CA CYS A 75 12.49 3.47 7.17
C CYS A 75 13.63 3.77 8.16
N GLY A 76 14.56 4.66 7.81
CA GLY A 76 15.65 5.13 8.65
C GLY A 76 15.72 6.66 8.68
N ALA A 77 16.90 7.22 8.42
CA ALA A 77 17.16 8.65 8.58
C ALA A 77 16.36 9.58 7.65
N ALA A 78 15.80 9.06 6.54
CA ALA A 78 15.02 9.88 5.60
C ALA A 78 13.52 9.97 5.96
N GLY A 79 13.10 9.39 7.09
CA GLY A 79 11.73 9.49 7.57
C GLY A 79 11.63 9.85 9.05
N ARG A 80 10.52 10.47 9.43
CA ARG A 80 10.13 10.77 10.81
C ARG A 80 9.10 9.77 11.31
N ALA A 81 9.12 9.47 12.61
CA ALA A 81 8.10 8.63 13.22
C ALA A 81 6.73 9.31 13.17
N VAL A 82 5.68 8.55 12.85
CA VAL A 82 4.28 9.01 12.93
C VAL A 82 3.56 8.29 14.06
N ARG A 83 3.41 6.97 13.95
CA ARG A 83 2.81 6.10 14.96
C ARG A 83 3.24 4.66 14.72
N GLY A 84 3.58 3.93 15.78
CA GLY A 84 3.99 2.52 15.67
C GLY A 84 5.16 2.37 14.70
N ASN A 85 4.99 1.52 13.68
CA ASN A 85 6.00 1.29 12.65
C ASN A 85 5.86 2.21 11.42
N LEU A 86 4.96 3.21 11.45
CA LEU A 86 4.79 4.17 10.37
C LEU A 86 5.88 5.24 10.37
N ARG A 87 6.44 5.49 9.18
CA ARG A 87 7.42 6.53 8.89
C ARG A 87 6.90 7.42 7.78
N GLU A 88 6.99 8.72 7.97
CA GLU A 88 6.69 9.71 6.94
C GLU A 88 7.99 10.26 6.36
N SER A 89 8.07 10.37 5.03
CA SER A 89 9.25 10.90 4.36
C SER A 89 9.52 12.35 4.75
N ASN A 90 10.78 12.68 5.04
CA ASN A 90 11.21 14.05 5.36
C ASN A 90 11.20 14.98 4.14
N LYS A 91 11.38 14.42 2.95
CA LYS A 91 11.32 15.13 1.66
C LYS A 91 10.21 14.54 0.80
N PRO A 92 9.58 15.35 -0.08
CA PRO A 92 8.56 14.85 -0.98
C PRO A 92 9.13 13.90 -2.03
N PHE A 93 8.26 13.03 -2.54
CA PHE A 93 8.46 12.20 -3.71
C PHE A 93 7.52 12.62 -4.84
N SER A 94 7.94 12.42 -6.09
CA SER A 94 7.00 12.35 -7.21
C SER A 94 6.20 11.04 -7.12
N VAL A 95 4.88 11.14 -7.16
CA VAL A 95 3.95 10.02 -7.03
C VAL A 95 2.93 10.09 -8.16
N VAL A 96 2.63 8.94 -8.76
CA VAL A 96 1.46 8.74 -9.63
C VAL A 96 0.42 7.96 -8.84
N THR A 97 -0.70 8.61 -8.53
CA THR A 97 -1.84 7.99 -7.85
C THR A 97 -2.85 7.52 -8.89
N CYS A 98 -3.07 6.21 -8.95
CA CYS A 98 -4.04 5.58 -9.84
C CYS A 98 -5.35 5.36 -9.10
N ASN A 99 -6.40 6.09 -9.48
CA ASN A 99 -7.73 5.97 -8.89
C ASN A 99 -8.64 5.12 -9.79
N LEU A 100 -9.40 4.22 -9.17
CA LEU A 100 -10.35 3.37 -9.89
C LEU A 100 -11.46 4.23 -10.51
N MET A 101 -11.63 4.09 -11.82
CA MET A 101 -12.69 4.74 -12.60
C MET A 101 -13.82 3.77 -12.94
N GLN A 102 -13.47 2.51 -13.26
CA GLN A 102 -14.41 1.46 -13.62
C GLN A 102 -13.95 0.14 -13.01
N SER A 103 -14.86 -0.64 -12.43
CA SER A 103 -14.54 -1.89 -11.72
C SER A 103 -14.65 -3.15 -12.58
N ASN A 104 -15.25 -3.09 -13.78
CA ASN A 104 -15.31 -4.23 -14.69
C ASN A 104 -15.33 -3.78 -16.16
N PRO A 105 -14.23 -3.97 -16.93
CA PRO A 105 -12.89 -4.31 -16.43
C PRO A 105 -12.32 -3.20 -15.55
N CYS A 106 -11.31 -3.51 -14.71
CA CYS A 106 -10.64 -2.48 -13.91
C CYS A 106 -9.99 -1.43 -14.83
N LYS A 107 -10.43 -0.18 -14.75
CA LYS A 107 -9.80 0.98 -15.41
C LYS A 107 -9.47 2.05 -14.40
N TYR A 108 -8.35 2.73 -14.62
CA TYR A 108 -7.80 3.69 -13.69
C TYR A 108 -7.46 5.01 -14.38
N VAL A 109 -7.68 6.11 -13.66
CA VAL A 109 -7.17 7.44 -14.01
C VAL A 109 -5.96 7.74 -13.13
N GLY A 110 -4.87 8.20 -13.75
CA GLY A 110 -3.66 8.58 -13.03
C GLY A 110 -3.60 10.08 -12.77
N GLN A 111 -3.05 10.45 -11.62
CA GLN A 111 -2.68 11.82 -11.30
C GLN A 111 -1.26 11.86 -10.76
N LYS A 112 -0.39 12.66 -11.41
CA LYS A 112 0.96 12.91 -10.93
C LYS A 112 0.97 14.07 -9.95
N SER A 113 1.63 13.91 -8.81
CA SER A 113 1.79 14.96 -7.81
C SER A 113 3.08 14.77 -7.00
N THR A 114 3.49 15.83 -6.32
CA THR A 114 4.63 15.83 -5.39
C THR A 114 4.09 15.75 -3.96
N ARG A 115 4.43 14.68 -3.22
CA ARG A 115 3.80 14.37 -1.91
C ARG A 115 4.79 13.82 -0.90
N CYS A 116 4.51 14.03 0.37
CA CYS A 116 5.10 13.25 1.45
C CYS A 116 4.38 11.91 1.55
N ILE A 117 5.14 10.81 1.60
CA ILE A 117 4.60 9.45 1.72
C ILE A 117 4.70 8.98 3.17
N THR A 118 3.68 8.29 3.64
CA THR A 118 3.71 7.51 4.88
C THR A 118 3.75 6.03 4.54
N ILE A 119 4.72 5.31 5.09
CA ILE A 119 4.90 3.88 4.90
C ILE A 119 5.05 3.17 6.24
N ALA A 120 4.59 1.93 6.34
CA ALA A 120 4.95 1.08 7.47
C ALA A 120 6.28 0.38 7.19
N CYS A 121 7.10 0.22 8.23
CA CYS A 121 8.43 -0.35 8.12
C CYS A 121 8.62 -1.54 9.07
N GLU A 122 9.14 -2.65 8.58
CA GLU A 122 9.53 -3.80 9.40
C GLU A 122 11.00 -4.13 9.17
N LYS A 123 11.78 -4.24 10.25
CA LYS A 123 13.23 -4.53 10.20
C LYS A 123 13.99 -3.63 9.20
N GLY A 124 13.58 -2.37 9.06
CA GLY A 124 14.18 -1.40 8.14
C GLY A 124 13.72 -1.48 6.68
N PHE A 125 12.69 -2.27 6.37
CA PHE A 125 12.13 -2.39 5.03
C PHE A 125 10.70 -1.86 4.94
N PRO A 126 10.34 -1.11 3.87
CA PRO A 126 8.96 -0.75 3.59
C PRO A 126 8.13 -2.01 3.39
N VAL A 127 7.05 -2.10 4.15
CA VAL A 127 6.10 -3.20 4.06
C VAL A 127 4.77 -2.71 3.52
N HIS A 128 4.22 -1.64 4.05
CA HIS A 128 2.91 -1.11 3.67
C HIS A 128 2.99 0.35 3.21
N TYR A 129 2.18 0.72 2.22
CA TYR A 129 1.97 2.11 1.83
C TYR A 129 0.67 2.62 2.48
N GLU A 130 0.80 3.50 3.45
CA GLU A 130 -0.33 3.98 4.26
C GLU A 130 -1.11 5.09 3.54
N ARG A 131 -0.41 6.16 3.14
CA ARG A 131 -1.01 7.33 2.50
C ARG A 131 0.04 8.28 1.92
N GLU A 132 -0.41 9.22 1.10
CA GLU A 132 0.30 10.43 0.71
C GLU A 132 -0.45 11.69 1.14
N ARG A 133 0.29 12.77 1.41
CA ARG A 133 -0.28 14.11 1.66
C ARG A 133 0.65 15.20 1.14
N PRO A 134 0.19 16.46 1.02
CA PRO A 134 1.11 17.58 0.95
C PRO A 134 2.13 17.46 2.09
N CYS A 135 3.42 17.56 1.74
CA CYS A 135 4.40 18.01 2.71
C CYS A 135 4.01 19.45 3.10
#